data_AF-A0A239JK18-F1
#
_entry.id   AF-A0A239JK18-F1
#
_cell.length_a   1.000
_cell.length_b   1.000
_cell.length_c   1.000
_cell.angle_alpha   90.00
_cell.angle_beta   90.00
_cell.angle_gamma   90.00
#
_symmetry.space_group_name_H-M   'P 1'
#
loop_
_entity.id
_entity.type
_entity.pdbx_description
1 polymer ?
#
loop_
_entity_poly.entity_id
_entity_poly.type
_entity_poly.pdbx_seq_one_letter_code
_entity_poly.pdbx_strand_id
1 'polypeptide(L)'
;MHAELVLAEIMNNVVEHSYLGPLSGVFSVEIAILATGLNVVVEDDGAPMPGLRLPASSPHDLSVELHDLPEGGFGWLMIRELARDLHYEHRKGRNRLQFRLETSS
;
A
#
# COMPACT_ATOMS: atom_id res chain seq x y z
N MET A 1 -0.98 -6.42 -16.79
CA MET A 1 -0.20 -5.94 -15.64
C MET A 1 -0.69 -4.55 -15.27
N HIS A 2 -1.26 -4.37 -14.07
CA HIS A 2 -1.81 -3.08 -13.59
C HIS A 2 -0.90 -2.45 -12.52
N ALA A 3 0.40 -2.38 -12.79
CA ALA A 3 1.38 -1.85 -11.82
C ALA A 3 1.09 -0.41 -11.41
N GLU A 4 0.62 0.41 -12.37
CA GLU A 4 0.18 1.79 -12.14
C GLU A 4 -0.94 1.88 -11.11
N LEU A 5 -1.92 0.95 -11.17
CA LEU A 5 -3.05 0.93 -10.25
C LEU A 5 -2.62 0.60 -8.82
N VAL A 6 -1.75 -0.40 -8.65
CA VAL A 6 -1.21 -0.78 -7.33
C VAL A 6 -0.39 0.37 -6.75
N LEU A 7 0.46 1.00 -7.56
CA LEU A 7 1.26 2.14 -7.12
C LEU A 7 0.39 3.34 -6.76
N ALA A 8 -0.60 3.68 -7.58
CA ALA A 8 -1.53 4.78 -7.32
C ALA A 8 -2.26 4.57 -5.98
N GLU A 9 -2.74 3.36 -5.74
CA GLU A 9 -3.41 3.02 -4.50
C GLU A 9 -2.49 3.15 -3.28
N ILE A 10 -1.25 2.64 -3.37
CA ILE A 10 -0.27 2.76 -2.27
C ILE A 10 0.08 4.24 -2.01
N MET A 11 0.26 5.03 -3.07
CA MET A 11 0.55 6.46 -2.94
C MET A 11 -0.61 7.21 -2.27
N ASN A 12 -1.85 6.93 -2.68
CA ASN A 12 -3.04 7.51 -2.04
C ASN A 12 -3.10 7.13 -0.55
N ASN A 13 -2.92 5.85 -0.23
CA ASN A 13 -2.89 5.38 1.17
C ASN A 13 -1.84 6.12 2.01
N VAL A 14 -0.65 6.39 1.47
CA VAL A 14 0.37 7.14 2.19
C VAL A 14 -0.05 8.59 2.42
N VAL A 15 -0.56 9.27 1.39
CA VAL A 15 -0.99 10.66 1.50
C VAL A 15 -2.16 10.82 2.48
N GLU A 16 -3.14 9.93 2.44
CA GLU A 16 -4.35 9.99 3.27
C GLU A 16 -4.09 9.63 4.73
N HIS A 17 -3.18 8.69 5.00
CA HIS A 17 -3.04 8.13 6.34
C HIS A 17 -1.71 8.44 7.03
N SER A 18 -0.63 8.69 6.29
CA SER A 18 0.70 8.86 6.88
C SER A 18 0.98 10.34 7.19
N TYR A 19 0.38 11.28 6.46
CA TYR A 19 0.63 12.72 6.62
C TYR A 19 -0.59 13.46 7.18
N LEU A 20 -0.71 13.54 8.51
CA LEU A 20 -1.81 14.21 9.20
C LEU A 20 -1.64 15.75 9.36
N GLY A 21 -0.78 16.38 8.57
CA GLY A 21 -0.36 17.78 8.72
C GLY A 21 0.27 18.37 7.45
N PRO A 22 0.99 19.51 7.52
CA PRO A 22 1.60 20.13 6.35
C PRO A 22 2.46 19.14 5.56
N LEU A 23 2.25 19.07 4.23
CA LEU A 23 2.87 18.14 3.27
C LEU A 23 4.39 18.35 3.13
N SER A 24 5.12 18.10 4.22
CA SER A 24 6.58 18.19 4.31
C SER A 24 7.24 16.80 4.39
N GLY A 25 6.44 15.75 4.25
CA GLY A 25 6.93 14.37 4.29
C GLY A 25 7.70 13.97 3.04
N VAL A 26 8.66 13.07 3.23
CA VAL A 26 9.47 12.48 2.18
C VAL A 26 8.90 11.11 1.82
N PHE A 27 8.48 10.98 0.57
CA PHE A 27 8.05 9.73 -0.04
C PHE A 27 9.03 9.31 -1.13
N SER A 28 9.38 8.02 -1.18
CA SER A 28 10.24 7.47 -2.23
C SER A 28 9.75 6.12 -2.72
N VAL A 29 9.93 5.88 -4.02
CA VAL A 29 9.64 4.61 -4.68
C VAL A 29 10.91 4.12 -5.37
N GLU A 30 11.32 2.90 -5.05
CA GLU A 30 12.37 2.17 -5.75
C GLU A 30 11.72 1.01 -6.52
N ILE A 31 12.08 0.89 -7.80
CA ILE A 31 11.58 -0.19 -8.68
C ILE A 31 12.78 -0.90 -9.30
N ALA A 32 12.91 -2.19 -9.00
CA ALA A 32 13.86 -3.07 -9.64
C ALA A 32 13.13 -4.02 -10.61
N ILE A 33 13.58 -4.05 -11.86
CA ILE A 33 13.05 -4.98 -12.87
C ILE A 33 13.74 -6.33 -12.70
N LEU A 34 12.94 -7.38 -12.58
CA LEU A 34 13.35 -8.77 -12.46
C LEU A 34 12.89 -9.55 -13.70
N ALA A 35 13.48 -10.72 -13.94
CA ALA A 35 13.03 -11.62 -15.01
C ALA A 35 11.57 -12.06 -14.86
N THR A 36 11.03 -12.04 -13.63
CA THR A 36 9.68 -12.49 -13.30
C THR A 36 8.70 -11.34 -13.00
N GLY A 37 9.11 -10.09 -13.22
CA GLY A 37 8.27 -8.92 -12.94
C GLY A 37 9.02 -7.78 -12.27
N LEU A 38 8.39 -7.10 -11.31
CA LEU A 38 8.93 -5.94 -10.61
C LEU A 38 9.09 -6.25 -9.12
N ASN A 39 10.19 -5.82 -8.51
CA ASN A 39 10.30 -5.65 -7.06
C ASN A 39 10.21 -4.18 -6.74
N VAL A 40 9.23 -3.82 -5.92
CA VAL A 40 8.91 -2.44 -5.55
C VAL A 40 9.16 -2.25 -4.07
N VAL A 41 9.80 -1.15 -3.72
CA VAL A 41 9.94 -0.68 -2.34
C VAL A 41 9.40 0.74 -2.28
N VAL A 42 8.46 0.96 -1.37
CA VAL A 42 7.87 2.26 -1.08
C VAL A 42 8.26 2.65 0.34
N GLU A 43 8.79 3.85 0.51
CA GLU A 43 9.11 4.41 1.83
C GLU A 43 8.48 5.78 2.03
N ASP A 44 8.04 6.03 3.25
CA ASP A 44 7.57 7.34 3.71
C ASP A 44 8.03 7.60 5.14
N ASP A 45 8.10 8.88 5.53
CA ASP A 45 8.43 9.32 6.89
C ASP A 45 7.21 9.80 7.69
N GLY A 46 6.01 9.38 7.28
CA GLY A 46 4.78 9.69 7.96
C GLY A 46 4.50 8.77 9.17
N ALA A 47 3.29 8.90 9.70
CA ALA A 47 2.84 8.12 10.84
C ALA A 47 2.88 6.61 10.55
N PRO A 48 3.36 5.78 11.50
CA PRO A 48 3.37 4.33 11.31
C PRO A 48 1.96 3.74 11.24
N MET A 49 1.82 2.60 10.56
CA MET A 49 0.58 1.84 10.55
C MET A 49 0.19 1.42 11.99
N PRO A 50 -1.10 1.48 12.37
CA PRO A 50 -1.56 1.04 13.68
C PRO A 50 -1.12 -0.39 14.00
N GLY A 51 -0.45 -0.57 15.14
CA GLY A 51 0.07 -1.87 15.56
C GLY A 51 1.26 -2.38 14.74
N LEU A 52 1.92 -1.51 13.96
CA LEU A 52 3.11 -1.79 13.14
C LEU A 52 2.92 -2.98 12.19
N ARG A 53 1.71 -3.10 11.64
CA ARG A 53 1.31 -4.22 10.79
C ARG A 53 0.38 -3.72 9.70
N LEU A 54 0.40 -4.43 8.58
CA LEU A 54 -0.54 -4.20 7.49
C LEU A 54 -1.99 -4.30 8.02
N PRO A 55 -2.90 -3.44 7.54
CA PRO A 55 -4.32 -3.58 7.82
C PRO A 55 -4.81 -4.99 7.46
N ALA A 56 -5.68 -5.54 8.30
CA ALA A 56 -6.34 -6.80 7.99
C ALA A 56 -7.22 -6.61 6.76
N SER A 57 -7.09 -7.51 5.79
CA SER A 57 -8.08 -7.65 4.72
C SER A 57 -9.28 -8.37 5.29
N SER A 58 -10.16 -7.63 5.95
CA SER A 58 -11.49 -8.13 6.29
C SER A 58 -12.29 -8.19 4.99
N PRO A 59 -12.99 -9.29 4.67
CA PRO A 59 -14.00 -9.25 3.62
C PRO A 59 -15.02 -8.19 4.05
N HIS A 60 -15.02 -7.06 3.34
CA HIS A 60 -16.01 -6.03 3.58
C HIS A 60 -17.37 -6.58 3.14
N ASP A 61 -18.36 -6.44 4.02
CA ASP A 61 -19.74 -6.74 3.65
C ASP A 61 -20.21 -5.67 2.66
N LEU A 62 -20.23 -6.02 1.39
CA LEU A 62 -20.67 -5.13 0.31
C LEU A 62 -22.20 -5.07 0.19
N SER A 63 -22.93 -5.76 1.07
CA SER A 63 -24.40 -5.69 1.14
C SER A 63 -24.92 -4.51 1.96
N VAL A 64 -24.04 -3.71 2.53
CA VAL A 64 -24.39 -2.47 3.23
C VAL A 64 -24.74 -1.35 2.25
N GLU A 65 -25.52 -0.39 2.71
CA GLU A 65 -25.86 0.80 1.93
C GLU A 65 -24.59 1.59 1.53
N LEU A 66 -24.65 2.31 0.40
CA LEU A 66 -23.48 3.01 -0.16
C LEU A 66 -22.80 3.98 0.82
N HIS A 67 -23.55 4.53 1.78
CA HIS A 67 -23.05 5.44 2.81
C HIS A 67 -22.40 4.72 4.01
N ASP A 68 -22.67 3.42 4.16
CA ASP A 68 -22.12 2.54 5.19
C ASP A 68 -20.95 1.71 4.65
N LEU A 69 -20.57 1.90 3.38
CA LEU A 69 -19.38 1.31 2.81
C LEU A 69 -18.17 1.73 3.66
N PRO A 70 -17.34 0.77 4.10
CA PRO A 70 -16.15 1.10 4.87
C PRO A 70 -15.24 2.00 4.02
N GLU A 71 -14.99 3.22 4.50
CA GLU A 71 -14.17 4.23 3.82
C GLU A 71 -12.70 3.78 3.62
N GLY A 72 -12.29 2.66 4.22
CA GLY A 72 -10.95 2.09 4.06
C GLY A 72 -10.94 0.56 3.99
N GLY A 73 -10.12 0.04 3.07
CA GLY A 73 -9.75 -1.38 3.00
C GLY A 73 -9.91 -2.05 1.62
N PHE A 74 -10.64 -1.43 0.69
CA PHE A 74 -10.67 -1.84 -0.72
C PHE A 74 -9.31 -1.77 -1.39
N GLY A 75 -8.56 -0.70 -1.11
CA GLY A 75 -7.18 -0.53 -1.58
C GLY A 75 -6.28 -1.67 -1.15
N TRP A 76 -6.32 -2.03 0.13
CA TRP A 76 -5.53 -3.13 0.67
C TRP A 76 -5.95 -4.50 0.15
N LEU A 77 -7.23 -4.72 -0.11
CA LEU A 77 -7.70 -5.93 -0.78
C LEU A 77 -7.08 -6.05 -2.18
N MET A 78 -7.19 -4.99 -2.98
CA MET A 78 -6.62 -4.94 -4.33
C MET A 78 -5.09 -5.10 -4.33
N ILE A 79 -4.38 -4.40 -3.44
CA ILE A 79 -2.93 -4.52 -3.29
C ILE A 79 -2.57 -5.97 -2.95
N ARG A 80 -3.30 -6.65 -2.06
CA ARG A 80 -3.05 -8.05 -1.69
C ARG A 80 -3.34 -9.03 -2.82
N GLU A 81 -4.33 -8.76 -3.66
CA GLU A 81 -4.63 -9.62 -4.81
C GLU A 81 -3.55 -9.52 -5.90
N LEU A 82 -3.10 -8.30 -6.19
CA LEU A 82 -2.18 -8.01 -7.29
C LEU A 82 -0.70 -8.14 -6.92
N ALA A 83 -0.35 -7.99 -5.65
CA ALA A 83 1.01 -8.07 -5.16
C ALA A 83 1.37 -9.47 -4.61
N ARG A 84 2.66 -9.76 -4.60
CA ARG A 84 3.26 -10.94 -3.97
C ARG A 84 4.29 -10.50 -2.93
N ASP A 85 4.49 -11.33 -1.91
CA ASP A 85 5.46 -11.10 -0.83
C ASP A 85 5.34 -9.71 -0.20
N LEU A 86 4.10 -9.24 0.00
CA LEU A 86 3.81 -7.95 0.59
C LEU A 86 4.32 -7.93 2.05
N HIS A 87 5.32 -7.09 2.30
CA HIS A 87 5.98 -6.96 3.59
C HIS A 87 6.01 -5.50 4.02
N TYR A 88 5.59 -5.25 5.26
CA TYR A 88 5.70 -3.94 5.90
C TYR A 88 6.61 -4.00 7.10
N GLU A 89 7.47 -3.00 7.24
CA GLU A 89 8.23 -2.73 8.44
C GLU A 89 8.23 -1.22 8.74
N HIS A 90 8.33 -0.88 10.03
CA HIS A 90 8.61 0.47 10.46
C HIS A 90 9.98 0.51 11.13
N ARG A 91 10.94 1.24 10.55
CA ARG A 91 12.32 1.25 11.02
C ARG A 91 12.95 2.64 10.86
N LYS A 92 13.66 3.10 11.90
CA LYS A 92 14.36 4.40 11.92
C LYS A 92 13.44 5.59 11.56
N GLY A 93 12.18 5.54 12.00
CA GLY A 93 11.20 6.60 11.73
C GLY A 93 10.65 6.61 10.31
N ARG A 94 10.81 5.51 9.56
CA ARG A 94 10.25 5.35 8.22
C ARG A 94 9.37 4.13 8.13
N ASN A 95 8.26 4.28 7.42
CA ASN A 95 7.45 3.20 6.91
C ASN A 95 8.11 2.65 5.66
N ARG A 96 8.19 1.32 5.54
CA ARG A 96 8.72 0.65 4.37
C ARG A 96 7.78 -0.48 3.97
N LEU A 97 7.24 -0.39 2.76
CA LEU A 97 6.39 -1.39 2.14
C LEU A 97 7.14 -1.98 0.94
N GLN A 98 7.41 -3.28 0.98
CA GLN A 98 8.05 -4.02 -0.09
C GLN A 98 7.10 -5.06 -0.66
N PHE A 99 7.09 -5.20 -1.99
CA PHE A 99 6.30 -6.22 -2.66
C PHE A 99 6.81 -6.53 -4.06
N ARG A 100 6.34 -7.63 -4.64
CA ARG A 100 6.57 -8.00 -6.03
C ARG A 100 5.30 -7.90 -6.85
N LEU A 101 5.44 -7.47 -8.09
CA LEU A 101 4.39 -7.51 -9.11
C LEU A 101 4.83 -8.45 -10.22
N GLU A 102 3.98 -9.37 -10.63
CA GLU A 102 4.26 -10.28 -11.73
C GLU A 102 3.95 -9.59 -13.08
N THR A 103 4.89 -9.66 -14.01
CA THR A 103 4.58 -9.44 -15.43
C THR A 103 3.88 -10.70 -15.92
N SER A 104 2.57 -10.61 -16.18
CA SER A 104 1.79 -11.70 -16.80
C SER A 104 2.58 -12.24 -18.01
N SER A 105 2.91 -13.53 -17.99
CA SER A 105 3.45 -14.24 -19.17
C SER A 105 2.37 -14.42 -20.23
#